data_AF-A0A3S4HI05-F1
#
_entry.id   AF-A0A3S4HI05-F1
#
_cell.length_a   1.000
_cell.length_b   1.000
_cell.length_c   1.000
_cell.angle_alpha   90.00
_cell.angle_beta   90.00
_cell.angle_gamma   90.00
#
_symmetry.space_group_name_H-M   'P 1'
#
loop_
_entity.id
_entity.type
_entity.pdbx_description
1 polymer ?
#
loop_
_entity_poly.entity_id
_entity_poly.type
_entity_poly.pdbx_seq_one_letter_code
_entity_poly.pdbx_strand_id
1 'polypeptide(L)' 'MGLDSIDALELGLALQKRYGVTLSPDAEETRRHFASIASLANFVAGARKL' A
#
# COMPACT_ATOMS: atom_id res chain seq x y z
N MET A 1 8.79 -16.17 -4.12
CA MET A 1 7.36 -16.49 -4.23
C MET A 1 6.63 -15.29 -3.68
N GLY A 2 6.39 -14.34 -4.58
CA GLY A 2 5.85 -13.03 -4.23
C GLY A 2 4.41 -13.15 -3.78
N LEU A 3 3.95 -12.16 -3.02
CA LEU A 3 2.53 -11.89 -2.78
C LEU A 3 1.81 -12.11 -4.11
N ASP A 4 1.11 -13.23 -4.23
CA ASP A 4 0.44 -13.59 -5.46
C ASP A 4 -0.60 -12.49 -5.74
N SER A 5 -0.80 -12.12 -7.00
CA SER A 5 -1.26 -10.78 -7.41
C SER A 5 -2.67 -10.37 -6.92
N ILE A 6 -3.32 -11.22 -6.15
CA ILE A 6 -4.62 -11.05 -5.49
C ILE A 6 -4.45 -10.38 -4.10
N ASP A 7 -3.44 -10.76 -3.31
CA ASP A 7 -3.24 -10.27 -1.93
C ASP A 7 -2.94 -8.77 -1.86
N ALA A 8 -2.19 -8.24 -2.83
CA ALA A 8 -1.80 -6.82 -2.85
C ALA A 8 -3.02 -5.88 -2.99
N LEU A 9 -4.06 -6.34 -3.68
CA LEU A 9 -5.29 -5.56 -3.88
C LEU A 9 -6.12 -5.52 -2.59
N GLU A 10 -6.24 -6.65 -1.91
CA GLU A 10 -6.92 -6.75 -0.60
C GLU A 10 -6.18 -5.97 0.48
N LEU A 11 -4.83 -6.03 0.49
CA LEU A 11 -3.99 -5.21 1.36
C LEU A 11 -4.18 -3.72 1.07
N GLY A 12 -4.22 -3.32 -0.21
CA GLY A 12 -4.49 -1.94 -0.59
C GLY A 12 -5.85 -1.45 -0.11
N LEU A 13 -6.90 -2.27 -0.23
CA LEU A 13 -8.24 -1.94 0.23
C LEU A 13 -8.33 -1.89 1.77
N ALA A 14 -7.67 -2.82 2.45
CA ALA A 14 -7.61 -2.85 3.91
C ALA A 14 -6.88 -1.61 4.46
N LEU A 15 -5.78 -1.21 3.83
CA LEU A 15 -5.03 0.00 4.20
C LEU A 15 -5.88 1.26 3.98
N GLN A 16 -6.57 1.37 2.85
CA GLN A 16 -7.46 2.50 2.59
C GLN A 16 -8.58 2.59 3.63
N LYS A 17 -9.22 1.47 3.98
CA LYS A 17 -10.28 1.45 5.00
C LYS A 17 -9.77 1.75 6.41
N ARG A 18 -8.57 1.28 6.76
CA ARG A 18 -8.05 1.35 8.14
C ARG A 18 -7.27 2.62 8.43
N TYR A 19 -6.62 3.19 7.42
CA TYR A 19 -5.73 4.36 7.55
C TYR A 19 -6.13 5.55 6.67
N GLY A 20 -7.16 5.42 5.83
CA GLY A 20 -7.59 6.49 4.93
C GLY A 20 -6.60 6.78 3.78
N VAL A 21 -5.68 5.85 3.50
CA VAL A 21 -4.63 6.03 2.50
C VAL A 21 -5.12 5.63 1.11
N THR A 22 -4.99 6.51 0.14
CA THR A 22 -5.30 6.20 -1.26
C THR A 22 -4.00 5.89 -1.99
N LEU A 23 -3.94 4.70 -2.59
CA LEU A 23 -2.83 4.32 -3.44
C LEU A 23 -2.96 5.01 -4.79
N SER A 24 -1.83 5.52 -5.32
CA SER A 24 -1.79 6.05 -6.67
C SER A 24 -2.30 5.01 -7.67
N PRO A 25 -3.10 5.39 -8.67
CA PRO A 25 -3.51 4.47 -9.74
C PRO A 25 -2.33 3.99 -10.59
N ASP A 26 -1.17 4.63 -10.43
CA ASP A 26 0.07 4.24 -11.06
C ASP A 26 0.63 2.94 -10.45
N ALA A 27 0.56 1.87 -11.23
CA ALA A 27 0.90 0.52 -10.79
C ALA A 27 2.40 0.33 -10.53
N GLU A 28 3.27 1.18 -11.10
CA GLU A 28 4.70 1.16 -10.80
C GLU A 28 5.01 1.83 -9.46
N GLU A 29 4.41 2.99 -9.20
CA GLU A 29 4.54 3.69 -7.92
C GLU A 29 3.98 2.85 -6.77
N THR A 30 2.79 2.26 -6.99
CA THR A 30 2.20 1.30 -6.05
C THR A 30 3.13 0.12 -5.79
N ARG A 31 3.70 -0.51 -6.82
CA ARG A 31 4.68 -1.61 -6.63
C ARG A 31 5.91 -1.18 -5.83
N ARG A 32 6.40 0.06 -5.96
CA ARG A 32 7.51 0.56 -5.14
C ARG A 32 7.14 0.68 -3.66
N HIS A 33 5.91 1.09 -3.34
CA HIS A 33 5.42 1.13 -1.97
C HIS A 33 5.20 -0.27 -1.38
N PHE A 34 4.73 -1.23 -2.19
CA PHE A 34 4.54 -2.63 -1.79
C PHE A 34 5.78 -3.52 -1.93
N ALA A 35 6.92 -2.97 -2.39
CA ALA A 35 8.16 -3.73 -2.56
C ALA A 35 8.74 -4.24 -1.22
N SER A 36 8.41 -3.58 -0.10
CA SER A 36 8.82 -4.02 1.23
C SER A 36 7.86 -3.53 2.31
N ILE A 37 7.82 -4.24 3.45
CA ILE A 37 7.04 -3.82 4.62
C ILE A 37 7.50 -2.45 5.13
N ALA A 38 8.80 -2.13 5.05
CA ALA A 38 9.33 -0.81 5.44
C ALA A 38 8.79 0.31 4.54
N SER A 39 8.78 0.12 3.22
CA SER A 39 8.20 1.07 2.27
C SER A 39 6.71 1.29 2.52
N LEU A 40 5.98 0.21 2.80
CA LEU A 40 4.55 0.26 3.10
C LEU A 40 4.27 1.00 4.41
N ALA A 41 5.04 0.72 5.46
CA ALA A 41 4.92 1.39 6.75
C ALA A 41 5.21 2.89 6.62
N ASN A 42 6.23 3.28 5.85
CA ASN A 42 6.55 4.68 5.62
C ASN A 42 5.46 5.41 4.81
N PHE A 43 4.90 4.75 3.79
CA PHE A 43 3.76 5.26 3.03
C PHE A 43 2.54 5.49 3.92
N VAL A 44 2.18 4.50 4.74
CA VAL A 44 1.04 4.59 5.67
C VAL A 44 1.28 5.67 6.74
N ALA A 45 2.50 5.80 7.26
CA ALA A 45 2.85 6.82 8.24
C ALA A 45 2.77 8.24 7.67
N GLY A 46 3.22 8.45 6.43
CA GLY A 46 3.16 9.75 5.76
C GLY A 46 1.77 10.15 5.28
N ALA A 47 0.92 9.18 4.93
CA ALA A 47 -0.43 9.43 4.45
C ALA A 47 -1.48 9.54 5.57
N ARG A 48 -1.15 9.15 6.80
CA ARG A 48 -2.01 9.34 7.98
C ARG A 48 -2.05 10.82 8.35
N LYS A 49 -3.10 11.54 7.91
CA LYS A 49 -3.43 12.85 8.49
C LYS A 49 -3.85 12.64 9.94
N LEU A 50 -3.14 13.30 10.86
CA LEU A 50 -3.59 13.55 12.23
C LEU A 50 -4.85 14.43 12.22
#